data_AF-A0A2T0QHR6-F1
#
_entry.id   AF-A0A2T0QHR6-F1
#
_cell.length_a   1.000
_cell.length_b   1.000
_cell.length_c   1.000
_cell.angle_alpha   90.00
_cell.angle_beta   90.00
_cell.angle_gamma   90.00
#
_symmetry.space_group_name_H-M   'P 1'
#
loop_
_entity.id
_entity.type
_entity.pdbx_description
1 polymer ?
#
loop_
_entity_poly.entity_id
_entity_poly.type
_entity_poly.pdbx_seq_one_letter_code
_entity_poly.pdbx_strand_id
1 'polypeptide(L)' 'MDLWIQPCADCFELYGLPSAHRPHDNLTLNSRGAVKDGRAEEHYTCVRCRAAFARVVAGEPRQQVWLLLNAGQH' A
#
# COMPACT_ATOMS: atom_id res chain seq x y z
N MET A 1 3.20 12.56 -24.94
CA MET A 1 2.87 13.41 -23.78
C MET A 1 2.41 12.45 -22.71
N ASP A 2 3.39 11.89 -22.00
CA ASP A 2 3.18 10.78 -21.09
C ASP A 2 2.62 11.31 -19.78
N LEU A 3 1.31 11.15 -19.59
CA LEU A 3 0.65 11.33 -18.30
C LEU A 3 1.07 10.19 -17.36
N TRP A 4 2.34 10.21 -16.94
CA TRP A 4 2.78 9.39 -15.83
C TRP A 4 2.25 10.02 -14.57
N ILE A 5 1.11 9.51 -14.10
CA ILE A 5 0.63 9.73 -12.75
C ILE A 5 1.65 9.06 -11.82
N GLN A 6 2.66 9.82 -11.39
CA GLN A 6 3.65 9.32 -10.46
C GLN A 6 3.10 9.46 -9.04
N PRO A 7 3.16 8.40 -8.21
CA PRO A 7 2.93 8.56 -6.78
C PRO A 7 3.92 9.59 -6.20
N CYS A 8 3.57 10.23 -5.08
CA CYS A 8 4.53 11.07 -4.39
C CYS A 8 5.76 10.25 -3.95
N ALA A 9 6.90 10.91 -3.74
CA ALA A 9 8.17 10.25 -3.42
C ALA A 9 8.03 9.20 -2.31
N ASP A 10 7.40 9.54 -1.18
CA ASP A 10 7.18 8.62 -0.05
C ASP A 10 6.41 7.34 -0.46
N CYS A 11 5.41 7.47 -1.34
CA CYS A 11 4.63 6.34 -1.85
C CYS A 11 5.42 5.50 -2.85
N PHE A 12 6.27 6.14 -3.66
CA PHE A 12 7.16 5.43 -4.57
C PHE A 12 8.18 4.59 -3.80
N GLU A 13 8.76 5.13 -2.72
CA GLU A 13 9.73 4.42 -1.88
C GLU A 13 9.09 3.30 -1.06
N LEU A 14 7.80 3.40 -0.71
CA LEU A 14 7.11 2.38 0.07
C LEU A 14 6.80 1.11 -0.71
N TYR A 15 6.56 1.24 -2.02
CA TYR A 15 6.16 0.11 -2.86
C TYR A 15 7.24 -0.99 -2.89
N GLY A 16 6.83 -2.25 -2.65
CA GLY A 16 7.72 -3.41 -2.67
C GLY A 16 8.51 -3.64 -1.38
N LEU A 17 8.46 -2.72 -0.41
CA LEU A 17 9.10 -2.92 0.89
C LEU A 17 8.38 -4.00 1.72
N PRO A 18 9.07 -4.64 2.68
CA PRO A 18 8.43 -5.55 3.62
C PRO A 18 7.29 -4.88 4.39
N SER A 19 6.22 -5.62 4.70
CA SER A 19 5.02 -5.07 5.36
C SER A 19 5.29 -4.55 6.78
N ALA A 20 6.38 -5.00 7.40
CA ALA A 20 6.88 -4.52 8.68
C ALA A 20 7.36 -3.05 8.62
N HIS A 21 7.69 -2.54 7.43
CA HIS A 21 7.95 -1.12 7.24
C HIS A 21 6.69 -0.34 7.58
N ARG A 22 6.83 0.68 8.44
CA ARG A 22 5.68 1.46 8.91
C ARG A 22 5.10 2.29 7.76
N PRO A 23 3.77 2.52 7.74
CA PRO A 23 3.19 3.51 6.84
C PRO A 23 3.82 4.88 7.14
N HIS A 24 4.07 5.66 6.11
CA HIS A 24 4.44 7.07 6.25
C HIS A 24 3.21 7.91 6.61
N ASP A 25 3.42 9.12 7.15
CA ASP A 25 2.36 9.95 7.76
C ASP A 25 1.22 10.32 6.80
N ASN A 26 1.49 10.36 5.49
CA ASN A 26 0.48 10.66 4.47
C ASN A 26 -0.47 9.48 4.15
N LEU A 27 -0.31 8.29 4.74
CA LEU A 27 -1.21 7.15 4.52
C LEU A 27 -2.27 7.05 5.60
N THR A 28 -3.52 7.06 5.18
CA THR A 28 -4.67 6.77 6.04
C THR A 28 -5.06 5.30 5.91
N LEU A 29 -5.19 4.60 7.03
CA LEU A 29 -5.73 3.22 7.06
C LEU A 29 -7.23 3.28 6.77
N ASN A 30 -7.66 2.62 5.70
CA ASN A 30 -9.06 2.53 5.30
C ASN A 30 -9.76 1.33 5.95
N SER A 31 -9.09 0.17 5.91
CA SER A 31 -9.67 -1.09 6.38
C SER A 31 -8.60 -2.10 6.72
N ARG A 32 -8.92 -2.99 7.65
CA ARG A 32 -8.14 -4.20 7.95
C ARG A 32 -9.06 -5.40 7.87
N GLY A 33 -8.63 -6.47 7.19
CA GLY A 33 -9.45 -7.64 6.99
C GLY A 33 -8.65 -8.92 6.91
N ALA A 34 -9.27 -10.02 7.34
CA ALA A 34 -8.77 -11.36 7.02
C ALA A 34 -9.23 -11.72 5.60
N VAL A 35 -8.28 -12.15 4.78
CA VAL A 35 -8.53 -12.81 3.51
C VAL A 35 -8.63 -14.31 3.77
N LYS A 36 -9.21 -15.07 2.85
CA LYS A 36 -9.17 -16.54 2.91
C LYS A 36 -7.74 -17.03 3.15
N ASP A 37 -7.64 -18.18 3.82
CA ASP A 37 -6.38 -18.85 4.17
C ASP A 37 -5.58 -18.23 5.33
N GLY A 38 -6.24 -17.44 6.20
CA GLY A 38 -5.62 -16.88 7.42
C GLY A 38 -4.67 -15.72 7.16
N ARG A 39 -4.64 -15.22 5.93
CA ARG A 39 -3.92 -14.01 5.53
C ARG A 39 -4.65 -12.78 6.06
N ALA A 40 -3.93 -11.79 6.55
CA ALA A 40 -4.53 -10.51 6.97
C ALA A 40 -3.92 -9.38 6.15
N GLU A 41 -4.77 -8.47 5.67
CA GLU A 41 -4.39 -7.30 4.89
C GLU A 41 -4.87 -6.02 5.54
N GLU A 42 -4.08 -4.98 5.35
CA GLU A 42 -4.44 -3.60 5.66
C GLU A 42 -4.41 -2.78 4.38
N HIS A 43 -5.46 -2.00 4.16
CA HIS A 43 -5.60 -1.13 2.98
C HIS A 43 -5.46 0.32 3.38
N TYR A 44 -4.71 1.07 2.58
CA TYR A 44 -4.41 2.47 2.85
C TYR A 44 -4.67 3.34 1.62
N THR A 45 -4.96 4.61 1.86
CA THR A 45 -4.97 5.65 0.81
C THR A 45 -4.08 6.80 1.22
N CYS A 46 -3.23 7.24 0.30
CA CYS A 46 -2.41 8.42 0.50
C CYS A 46 -3.28 9.68 0.36
N VAL A 47 -3.26 10.56 1.36
CA VAL A 47 -4.03 11.81 1.31
C VAL A 47 -3.46 12.81 0.31
N ARG A 48 -2.16 12.69 -0.03
CA ARG A 48 -1.48 13.60 -0.96
C ARG A 48 -1.70 13.25 -2.41
N CYS A 49 -1.39 12.02 -2.82
CA CYS A 49 -1.48 11.59 -4.22
C CYS A 49 -2.65 10.65 -4.51
N ARG A 50 -3.48 10.31 -3.50
CA ARG A 50 -4.62 9.38 -3.64
C ARG A 50 -4.24 7.95 -4.05
N ALA A 51 -2.95 7.61 -4.04
CA ALA A 51 -2.49 6.25 -4.26
C ALA A 51 -3.11 5.29 -3.23
N ALA A 52 -3.58 4.14 -3.70
CA ALA A 52 -4.13 3.09 -2.87
C ALA A 52 -3.09 1.98 -2.68
N PHE A 53 -2.91 1.55 -1.44
CA PHE A 53 -1.97 0.51 -1.06
C PHE A 53 -2.66 -0.61 -0.29
N ALA A 54 -2.07 -1.80 -0.37
CA ALA A 54 -2.29 -2.87 0.57
C ALA A 54 -0.95 -3.29 1.20
N ARG A 55 -0.98 -3.76 2.44
CA ARG A 55 0.10 -4.59 2.96
C ARG A 55 -0.45 -5.86 3.60
N VAL A 56 0.29 -6.94 3.45
CA VAL A 56 -0.04 -8.22 4.08
C VAL A 56 0.67 -8.31 5.42
N VAL A 57 -0.10 -8.35 6.51
CA VAL A 57 0.42 -8.31 7.88
C VAL A 57 0.42 -9.68 8.56
N ALA A 58 -0.21 -10.69 7.96
CA ALA A 58 -0.14 -12.09 8.39
C ALA A 58 -0.30 -13.01 7.17
N GLY A 59 0.36 -14.17 7.19
CA GLY A 59 0.42 -15.13 6.08
C GLY A 59 1.86 -15.50 5.71
N GLU A 60 2.06 -16.09 4.54
CA GLU A 60 3.37 -16.47 4.00
C GLU A 60 4.36 -15.28 4.02
N PRO A 61 5.51 -15.35 4.72
CA PRO A 61 6.45 -14.23 4.86
C PRO A 61 6.89 -13.60 3.53
N ARG A 62 6.95 -14.40 2.46
CA ARG A 62 7.34 -13.92 1.11
C ARG A 62 6.29 -12.99 0.48
N GLN A 63 5.04 -13.05 0.96
CA GLN A 63 3.93 -12.21 0.51
C GLN A 63 3.70 -11.00 1.43
N GLN A 64 4.45 -10.89 2.54
CA GLN A 64 4.37 -9.79 3.49
C GLN A 64 5.11 -8.55 2.99
N VAL A 65 4.54 -7.90 1.97
CA VAL A 65 5.07 -6.71 1.31
C VAL A 65 3.99 -5.63 1.15
N TRP A 66 4.45 -4.41 0.88
CA TRP A 66 3.62 -3.29 0.43
C TRP A 66 3.34 -3.38 -1.07
N LEU A 67 2.06 -3.39 -1.42
CA LEU A 67 1.55 -3.46 -2.78
C LEU A 67 0.85 -2.15 -3.15
N LEU A 68 1.25 -1.55 -4.27
CA LEU A 68 0.53 -0.43 -4.87
C LEU A 68 -0.65 -0.99 -5.66
N LEU A 69 -1.87 -0.69 -5.22
CA LEU A 69 -3.11 -1.12 -5.88
C LEU A 69 -3.54 -0.13 -6.97
N ASN A 70 -3.30 1.16 -6.73
CA ASN A 70 -3.59 2.24 -7.67
C ASN A 70 -2.63 3.41 -7.41
N ALA A 71 -2.05 4.01 -8.45
CA ALA A 71 -1.18 5.18 -8.34
C ALA A 71 -1.93 6.50 -8.03
N GLY A 72 -3.26 6.45 -7.94
CA GLY A 72 -4.13 7.61 -7.74
C GLY A 72 -4.55 8.20 -9.07
N GLN A 73 -5.57 7.64 -9.71
CA GLN A 73 -6.21 8.30 -10.84
C GLN A 73 -7.11 9.44 -10.34
N HIS A 74 -6.95 10.61 -10.94
CA HIS A 74 -7.81 11.76 -10.73
C HIS A 74 -8.82 11.88 -11.88
#